data_AF-A0A7R9BAD9-F1
#
_entry.id   AF-A0A7R9BAD9-F1
#
_cell.length_a   1.000
_cell.length_b   1.000
_cell.length_c   1.000
_cell.angle_alpha   90.00
_cell.angle_beta   90.00
_cell.angle_gamma   90.00
#
_symmetry.space_group_name_H-M   'P 1'
#
loop_
_entity.id
_entity.type
_entity.pdbx_description
1 polymer ?
#
loop_
_entity_poly.entity_id
_entity_poly.type
_entity_poly.pdbx_seq_one_letter_code
_entity_poly.pdbx_strand_id
1 'polypeptide(L)'
;MKAENEKRQLASVGKVKEPVTHIEKPLEENINRIQVEGDEARSVEEAIAVLSVKDPDVDRHPEKRVKAAYTSFEEVNMPRIKSENPTLRLSQLKQILRKDWMKSPENPLNQRFSS
;
A
#
# COMPACT_ATOMS: atom_id res chain seq x y z
N MET A 1 63.41 -57.52 -1.82
CA MET A 1 61.99 -57.97 -1.82
C MET A 1 61.13 -57.44 -0.66
N LYS A 2 61.67 -56.88 0.44
CA LYS A 2 60.83 -56.35 1.54
C LYS A 2 60.42 -54.86 1.41
N ALA A 3 61.23 -54.03 0.77
CA ALA A 3 60.98 -52.58 0.64
C ALA A 3 59.85 -52.21 -0.35
N GLU A 4 59.48 -53.10 -1.27
CA GLU A 4 58.43 -52.83 -2.26
C GLU A 4 57.02 -53.10 -1.73
N ASN A 5 56.91 -53.99 -0.75
CA ASN A 5 55.63 -54.31 -0.12
C ASN A 5 55.17 -53.20 0.84
N GLU A 6 56.12 -52.51 1.49
CA GLU A 6 55.85 -51.40 2.41
C GLU A 6 55.39 -50.13 1.68
N LYS A 7 55.96 -49.87 0.49
CA LYS A 7 55.57 -48.75 -0.38
C LYS A 7 54.18 -48.94 -1.00
N ARG A 8 53.75 -50.21 -1.20
CA ARG A 8 52.38 -50.56 -1.58
C ARG A 8 51.39 -50.43 -0.42
N GLN A 9 51.80 -50.72 0.81
CA GLN A 9 50.95 -50.61 2.00
C GLN A 9 50.74 -49.16 2.47
N LEU A 10 51.71 -48.27 2.25
CA LEU A 10 51.55 -46.83 2.54
C LEU A 10 50.68 -46.11 1.50
N ALA A 11 50.53 -46.66 0.30
CA ALA A 11 49.64 -46.11 -0.74
C ALA A 11 48.16 -46.49 -0.55
N SER A 12 47.85 -47.50 0.28
CA SER A 12 46.48 -47.91 0.58
C SER A 12 45.86 -47.18 1.78
N VAL A 13 46.53 -46.16 2.33
CA VAL A 13 46.00 -45.30 3.41
C VAL A 13 45.51 -43.95 2.85
N GLY A 14 45.14 -43.92 1.57
CA GLY A 14 44.22 -42.91 1.05
C GLY A 14 42.82 -43.22 1.57
N LYS A 15 42.54 -42.82 2.81
CA LYS A 15 41.28 -42.97 3.52
C LYS A 15 40.13 -42.46 2.63
N VAL A 16 39.50 -43.37 1.89
CA VAL A 16 38.21 -43.13 1.26
C VAL A 16 37.26 -42.91 2.42
N LYS A 17 36.94 -41.65 2.70
CA LYS A 17 35.87 -41.31 3.63
C LYS A 17 34.62 -41.93 3.02
N GLU A 18 34.10 -42.97 3.65
CA GLU A 18 32.80 -43.53 3.29
C GLU A 18 31.79 -42.38 3.19
N PRO A 19 30.92 -42.37 2.17
CA PRO A 19 29.97 -41.28 2.01
C PRO A 19 29.09 -41.26 3.25
N VAL A 20 29.21 -40.18 4.03
CA VAL A 20 28.41 -39.90 5.23
C VAL A 20 26.94 -40.10 4.85
N THR A 21 26.36 -41.20 5.32
CA THR A 21 24.98 -41.57 4.99
C THR A 21 24.02 -40.74 5.84
N HIS A 22 22.72 -40.77 5.49
CA HIS A 22 21.66 -40.11 6.24
C HIS A 22 21.57 -40.51 7.73
N ILE A 23 22.33 -41.54 8.13
CA ILE A 23 22.49 -42.03 9.51
C ILE A 23 23.35 -41.07 10.35
N GLU A 24 24.34 -40.40 9.76
CA GLU A 24 25.28 -39.50 10.46
C GLU A 24 24.94 -38.02 10.29
N LYS A 25 24.31 -37.67 9.17
CA LYS A 25 23.79 -36.32 8.92
C LYS A 25 22.33 -36.41 8.48
N PRO A 26 21.38 -35.84 9.24
CA PRO A 26 20.00 -35.73 8.81
C PRO A 26 19.92 -35.09 7.42
N LEU A 27 18.99 -35.58 6.59
CA LEU A 27 18.67 -34.96 5.31
C LEU A 27 18.34 -33.49 5.53
N GLU A 28 19.03 -32.60 4.81
CA GLU A 28 18.65 -31.20 4.79
C GLU A 28 17.27 -31.06 4.13
N GLU A 29 16.35 -30.40 4.83
CA GLU A 29 14.99 -30.23 4.33
C GLU A 29 15.00 -29.37 3.07
N ASN A 30 14.23 -29.79 2.07
CA ASN A 30 14.07 -29.01 0.86
C ASN A 30 13.19 -27.80 1.16
N ILE A 31 13.82 -26.62 1.20
CA ILE A 31 13.15 -25.34 1.42
C ILE A 31 11.99 -25.08 0.45
N ASN A 32 12.00 -25.68 -0.75
CA ASN A 32 10.91 -25.54 -1.73
C ASN A 32 9.67 -26.38 -1.41
N ARG A 33 9.70 -27.23 -0.38
CA ARG A 33 8.54 -28.03 0.10
C ARG A 33 7.99 -27.51 1.43
N ILE A 34 8.57 -26.46 1.99
CA ILE A 34 8.08 -25.88 3.24
C ILE A 34 6.75 -25.18 2.93
N GLN A 35 5.68 -25.57 3.64
CA GLN A 35 4.45 -24.80 3.67
C GLN A 35 4.73 -23.55 4.50
N VAL A 36 4.82 -22.41 3.84
CA VAL A 36 5.01 -21.13 4.52
C VAL A 36 3.67 -20.73 5.11
N GLU A 37 3.60 -20.62 6.43
CA GLU A 37 2.40 -20.17 7.13
C GLU A 37 2.22 -18.66 6.88
N GLY A 38 1.23 -18.28 6.09
CA GLY A 38 0.95 -16.89 5.72
C GLY A 38 -0.25 -16.75 4.79
N ASP A 39 -0.61 -15.51 4.46
CA ASP A 39 -1.69 -15.21 3.53
C ASP A 39 -1.26 -15.55 2.10
N GLU A 40 -1.68 -16.72 1.62
CA GLU A 40 -1.46 -17.15 0.23
C GLU A 40 -2.48 -16.49 -0.69
N ALA A 41 -2.00 -15.86 -1.76
CA ALA A 41 -2.84 -15.40 -2.85
C ALA A 41 -2.61 -16.22 -4.12
N ARG A 42 -3.68 -16.81 -4.67
CA ARG A 42 -3.66 -17.63 -5.89
C ARG A 42 -4.29 -16.91 -7.09
N SER A 43 -5.01 -15.81 -6.85
CA SER A 43 -5.52 -14.90 -7.90
C SER A 43 -4.89 -13.51 -7.82
N VAL A 44 -4.96 -12.76 -8.92
CA VAL A 44 -4.56 -11.34 -8.98
C VAL A 44 -5.35 -10.51 -7.97
N GLU A 45 -6.67 -10.72 -7.88
CA GLU A 45 -7.54 -10.02 -6.92
C GLU A 45 -7.17 -10.35 -5.46
N GLU A 46 -6.80 -11.61 -5.20
CA GLU A 46 -6.41 -12.05 -3.86
C GLU A 46 -5.06 -11.46 -3.46
N ALA A 47 -4.12 -11.37 -4.40
CA ALA A 47 -2.82 -10.75 -4.18
C ALA A 47 -2.97 -9.25 -3.89
N ILE A 48 -3.87 -8.58 -4.63
CA ILE A 48 -4.24 -7.19 -4.36
C ILE A 48 -4.87 -7.08 -2.98
N ALA A 49 -5.76 -7.98 -2.58
CA ALA A 49 -6.43 -7.92 -1.28
C ALA A 49 -5.46 -8.12 -0.10
N VAL A 50 -4.56 -9.10 -0.17
CA VAL A 50 -3.56 -9.40 0.87
C VAL A 50 -2.54 -8.27 1.01
N LEU A 51 -2.11 -7.68 -0.11
CA LEU A 51 -1.12 -6.59 -0.13
C LEU A 51 -1.74 -5.19 0.00
N SER A 52 -3.07 -5.08 -0.14
CA SER A 52 -3.76 -3.80 0.04
C SER A 52 -3.79 -3.50 1.54
N VAL A 53 -2.83 -2.68 1.95
CA VAL A 53 -3.00 -1.84 3.13
C VAL A 53 -4.22 -0.97 2.83
N LYS A 54 -5.39 -1.36 3.36
CA LYS A 54 -6.53 -0.46 3.48
C LYS A 54 -6.09 0.68 4.37
N ASP A 55 -5.37 1.64 3.80
CA ASP A 55 -5.44 3.00 4.29
C ASP A 55 -6.94 3.30 4.33
N PRO A 56 -7.52 3.66 5.50
CA PRO A 56 -8.88 4.18 5.50
C PRO A 56 -8.91 5.27 4.45
N ASP A 57 -9.98 5.35 3.68
CA ASP A 57 -10.21 6.26 2.55
C ASP A 57 -10.00 7.73 2.97
N VAL A 58 -8.77 8.11 3.27
CA VAL A 58 -8.33 9.46 3.56
C VAL A 58 -8.33 10.07 2.20
N ASP A 59 -9.46 10.70 1.88
CA ASP A 59 -9.68 11.44 0.66
C ASP A 59 -8.59 12.50 0.52
N ARG A 60 -7.48 12.09 -0.10
CA ARG A 60 -6.30 12.87 -0.42
C ARG A 60 -6.59 13.92 -1.49
N HIS A 61 -7.84 14.07 -1.94
CA HIS A 61 -8.25 15.04 -2.96
C HIS A 61 -8.77 16.32 -2.29
N PRO A 62 -7.93 17.34 -2.06
CA PRO A 62 -8.41 18.66 -1.66
C PRO A 62 -9.45 19.18 -2.66
N GLU A 63 -9.34 18.82 -3.94
CA GLU A 63 -10.30 19.17 -4.99
C GLU A 63 -11.71 18.59 -4.76
N LYS A 64 -11.81 17.33 -4.29
CA LYS A 64 -13.11 16.71 -3.99
C LYS A 64 -13.75 17.33 -2.76
N ARG A 65 -12.96 17.61 -1.71
CA ARG A 65 -13.45 18.32 -0.52
C ARG A 65 -13.95 19.72 -0.85
N VAL A 66 -13.25 20.47 -1.69
CA VAL A 66 -13.69 21.80 -2.13
C VAL A 66 -14.99 21.71 -2.93
N LYS A 67 -15.14 20.72 -3.81
CA LYS A 67 -16.37 20.54 -4.59
C LYS A 67 -17.57 20.18 -3.72
N ALA A 68 -17.41 19.22 -2.80
CA ALA A 68 -18.46 18.81 -1.88
C ALA A 68 -18.89 19.97 -0.98
N ALA A 69 -17.93 20.65 -0.36
CA ALA A 69 -18.21 21.79 0.52
C ALA A 69 -18.85 22.97 -0.25
N TYR A 70 -18.44 23.22 -1.50
CA TYR A 70 -19.08 24.23 -2.35
C TYR A 70 -20.54 23.89 -2.67
N THR A 71 -20.85 22.62 -2.95
CA THR A 71 -22.23 22.18 -3.22
C THR A 71 -23.11 22.36 -1.97
N SER A 72 -22.65 21.93 -0.80
CA SER A 72 -23.39 22.15 0.45
C SER A 72 -23.60 23.64 0.74
N PHE A 73 -22.60 24.47 0.48
CA PHE A 73 -22.71 25.92 0.62
C PHE A 73 -23.69 26.56 -0.38
N GLU A 74 -23.70 26.08 -1.63
CA GLU A 74 -24.61 26.54 -2.67
C GLU A 74 -26.07 26.27 -2.28
N GLU A 75 -26.39 25.07 -1.82
CA GLU A 75 -27.75 24.69 -1.43
C GLU A 75 -28.30 25.55 -0.29
N VAL A 76 -27.47 25.88 0.70
CA VAL A 76 -27.87 26.70 1.85
C VAL A 76 -27.96 28.19 1.50
N ASN A 77 -27.01 28.72 0.73
CA ASN A 77 -26.91 30.17 0.50
C ASN A 77 -27.68 30.67 -0.73
N MET A 78 -27.92 29.82 -1.73
CA MET A 78 -28.71 30.19 -2.92
C MET A 78 -30.09 30.75 -2.62
N PRO A 79 -30.92 30.15 -1.74
CA PRO A 79 -32.23 30.73 -1.42
C PRO A 79 -32.10 32.09 -0.71
N ARG A 80 -31.12 32.26 0.19
CA ARG A 80 -30.84 33.55 0.87
C ARG A 80 -30.48 34.65 -0.13
N ILE A 81 -29.54 34.37 -1.03
CA ILE A 81 -29.08 35.34 -2.03
C ILE A 81 -30.20 35.68 -3.03
N LYS A 82 -31.05 34.71 -3.38
CA LYS A 82 -32.25 34.96 -4.21
C LYS A 82 -33.28 35.84 -3.50
N SER A 83 -33.50 35.65 -2.20
CA SER A 83 -34.42 36.50 -1.44
C SER A 83 -33.90 37.92 -1.24
N GLU A 84 -32.58 38.07 -1.05
CA GLU A 84 -31.95 39.39 -0.90
C GLU A 84 -31.89 40.16 -2.24
N ASN A 85 -31.73 39.44 -3.36
CA ASN A 85 -31.54 40.05 -4.68
C ASN A 85 -32.42 39.40 -5.76
N PRO A 86 -33.75 39.51 -5.67
CA PRO A 86 -34.67 38.84 -6.60
C PRO A 86 -34.62 39.39 -8.04
N THR A 87 -34.07 40.59 -8.23
CA THR A 87 -33.96 41.25 -9.54
C THR A 87 -32.73 40.83 -10.35
N LEU A 88 -31.76 40.16 -9.71
CA LEU A 88 -30.51 39.79 -10.36
C LEU A 88 -30.65 38.50 -11.18
N ARG A 89 -29.93 38.45 -12.30
CA ARG A 89 -29.86 37.24 -13.14
C ARG A 89 -29.06 36.14 -12.43
N LEU A 90 -29.34 34.88 -12.77
CA LEU A 90 -28.66 33.71 -12.19
C LEU A 90 -27.13 33.79 -12.26
N SER A 91 -26.58 34.34 -13.35
CA SER A 91 -25.14 34.57 -13.50
C SER A 91 -24.57 35.51 -12.43
N GLN A 92 -25.28 36.60 -12.13
CA GLN A 92 -24.90 37.57 -11.09
C GLN A 92 -25.04 36.98 -9.69
N LEU A 93 -26.12 36.22 -9.44
CA LEU A 93 -26.30 35.50 -8.16
C LEU A 93 -25.17 34.49 -7.92
N LYS A 94 -24.76 33.74 -8.95
CA LYS A 94 -23.60 32.83 -8.88
C LYS A 94 -22.29 33.56 -8.61
N GLN A 95 -22.11 34.75 -9.18
CA GLN A 95 -20.92 35.57 -8.91
C GLN A 95 -20.87 36.04 -7.45
N ILE A 96 -22.01 36.45 -6.88
CA ILE A 96 -22.14 36.81 -5.46
C ILE A 96 -21.84 35.58 -4.58
N LEU A 97 -22.46 34.44 -4.89
CA LEU A 97 -22.23 33.18 -4.18
C LEU A 97 -20.75 32.78 -4.19
N ARG A 98 -20.08 32.88 -5.35
CA ARG A 98 -18.66 32.56 -5.50
C ARG A 98 -17.78 33.48 -4.65
N LYS A 99 -18.12 34.78 -4.57
CA LYS A 99 -17.43 35.77 -3.74
C LYS A 99 -17.61 35.47 -2.25
N ASP A 100 -18.81 35.12 -1.84
CA ASP A 100 -19.11 34.74 -0.46
C ASP A 100 -18.41 33.42 -0.09
N TRP A 101 -18.38 32.45 -1.00
CA TRP A 101 -17.65 31.19 -0.84
C TRP A 101 -16.15 31.41 -0.65
N MET A 102 -15.52 32.30 -1.44
CA MET A 102 -14.09 32.62 -1.27
C MET A 102 -13.77 33.19 0.11
N LYS A 103 -14.73 33.87 0.76
CA LYS A 103 -14.58 34.44 2.11
C LYS A 103 -15.06 33.51 3.22
N SER A 104 -15.80 32.46 2.89
CA SER A 104 -16.42 31.57 3.87
C SER A 104 -15.36 30.73 4.60
N PRO A 105 -15.52 30.48 5.92
CA PRO A 105 -14.66 29.55 6.66
C PRO A 105 -14.83 28.09 6.20
N GLU A 106 -15.97 27.78 5.56
CA GLU A 106 -16.29 26.47 5.02
C GLU A 106 -15.43 26.08 3.81
N ASN A 107 -14.71 27.03 3.21
CA ASN A 107 -13.80 26.76 2.10
C ASN A 107 -12.50 26.12 2.63
N PRO A 108 -12.20 24.85 2.29
CA PRO A 108 -10.98 24.19 2.75
C PRO A 108 -9.69 24.90 2.35
N LEU A 109 -9.72 25.76 1.32
CA LEU A 109 -8.57 26.58 0.91
C LEU A 109 -8.22 27.66 1.94
N ASN A 110 -9.18 28.13 2.73
CA ASN A 110 -8.99 29.14 3.76
C ASN A 110 -8.49 28.54 5.09
N GLN A 111 -8.55 27.21 5.25
CA GLN A 111 -8.13 26.49 6.46
C GLN A 111 -6.59 26.32 6.59
N ARG A 112 -5.80 27.04 5.78
CA ARG A 112 -4.33 26.89 5.68
C ARG A 112 -3.52 27.41 6.87
N PHE A 113 -4.14 27.94 7.93
CA PHE A 113 -3.42 28.58 9.05
C PHE A 113 -3.93 28.16 10.43
N SER A 114 -4.10 26.87 10.67
CA SER A 114 -4.27 26.33 12.03
C SER A 114 -3.37 25.13 12.27
N SER A 115 -2.06 25.38 12.34
CA SER A 115 -1.06 24.57 13.03
C SER A 115 0.20 25.42 13.27
#